data_AF-A0A392RHX7-F1
#
_entry.id   AF-A0A392RHX7-F1
#
_cell.length_a   1.000
_cell.length_b   1.000
_cell.length_c   1.000
_cell.angle_alpha   90.00
_cell.angle_beta   90.00
_cell.angle_gamma   90.00
#
_symmetry.space_group_name_H-M   'P 1'
#
loop_
_entity.id
_entity.type
_entity.pdbx_description
1 polymer ?
#
loop_
_entity_poly.entity_id
_entity_poly.type
_entity_poly.pdbx_seq_one_letter_code
_entity_poly.pdbx_strand_id
1 'polypeptide(L)' 'MAAARNNAQLVEALATLTNIVARDNQPGREAEMRLERFMKQRAPMFTGRYDPDGAHKWLEEVENIFEAMA' A
#
# COMPACT_ATOMS: atom_id res chain seq x y z
N MET A 1 -0.16 19.31 19.96
CA MET A 1 0.47 19.67 18.66
C MET A 1 1.03 18.46 17.91
N ALA A 2 1.67 17.48 18.56
CA ALA A 2 2.22 16.28 17.88
C ALA A 2 1.17 15.39 17.18
N ALA A 3 0.00 15.18 17.79
CA ALA A 3 -1.06 14.34 17.20
C ALA A 3 -1.63 14.89 15.88
N ALA A 4 -1.73 16.22 15.75
CA ALA A 4 -2.20 16.86 14.52
C ALA A 4 -1.19 16.71 13.36
N ARG A 5 0.11 16.72 13.68
CA ARG A 5 1.20 16.48 12.72
C ARG A 5 1.17 15.04 12.20
N ASN A 6 0.98 14.05 13.09
CA ASN A 6 0.86 12.65 12.69
C ASN A 6 -0.38 12.39 11.83
N ASN A 7 -1.51 13.02 12.15
CA ASN A 7 -2.73 12.88 11.35
C ASN A 7 -2.57 13.50 9.96
N ALA A 8 -1.90 14.65 9.84
CA ALA A 8 -1.62 15.27 8.55
C ALA A 8 -0.73 14.37 7.67
N GLN A 9 0.31 13.76 8.25
CA GLN A 9 1.20 12.83 7.56
C GLN A 9 0.47 11.56 7.09
N LEU A 10 -0.45 11.03 7.90
CA LEU A 10 -1.32 9.90 7.50
C LEU A 10 -2.24 10.26 6.33
N VAL A 11 -2.82 11.46 6.35
CA VAL A 11 -3.68 11.95 5.26
C VAL A 11 -2.87 12.14 3.97
N GLU A 12 -1.65 12.65 4.05
CA GLU A 12 -0.75 12.79 2.91
C GLU A 12 -0.32 11.43 2.33
N ALA A 13 -0.02 10.44 3.19
CA ALA A 13 0.29 9.08 2.75
C ALA A 13 -0.91 8.43 2.04
N LEU A 14 -2.12 8.58 2.59
CA LEU A 14 -3.35 8.07 1.97
C LEU A 14 -3.67 8.75 0.63
N ALA A 15 -3.45 10.07 0.52
CA ALA A 15 -3.61 10.80 -0.74
C ALA A 15 -2.59 10.33 -1.80
N THR A 16 -1.36 10.02 -1.38
CA THR A 16 -0.30 9.50 -2.26
C THR A 16 -0.69 8.12 -2.81
N LEU A 17 -1.13 7.21 -1.94
CA LEU A 17 -1.66 5.90 -2.34
C LEU A 17 -2.84 6.01 -3.30
N THR A 18 -3.78 6.92 -3.04
CA THR A 18 -4.95 7.14 -3.91
C THR A 18 -4.53 7.61 -5.30
N ASN A 19 -3.51 8.48 -5.38
CA ASN A 19 -2.97 8.95 -6.65
C ASN A 19 -2.21 7.87 -7.42
N ILE A 20 -1.51 6.95 -6.74
CA ILE A 20 -0.85 5.79 -7.36
C ILE A 20 -1.91 4.87 -7.97
N VAL A 21 -2.93 4.50 -7.19
CA VAL A 21 -4.06 3.67 -7.64
C VAL A 21 -4.81 4.32 -8.81
N ALA A 22 -4.99 5.64 -8.78
CA ALA A 22 -5.67 6.37 -9.86
C ALA A 22 -4.82 6.49 -11.14
N ARG A 23 -3.50 6.59 -11.03
CA ARG A 23 -2.58 6.70 -12.19
C ARG A 23 -2.41 5.36 -12.92
N ASP A 24 -2.40 4.26 -12.19
CA ASP A 24 -2.32 2.90 -12.75
C ASP A 24 -3.66 2.37 -13.26
N ASN A 25 -4.74 3.15 -13.08
CA ASN A 25 -6.07 2.82 -13.57
C ASN A 25 -6.26 3.18 -15.07
N GLN A 26 -5.34 2.73 -15.92
CA GLN A 26 -5.69 2.37 -17.31
C GLN A 26 -6.68 1.20 -17.25
N PRO A 27 -7.67 1.14 -18.17
CA PRO A 27 -8.96 0.52 -17.90
C PRO A 27 -8.87 -0.92 -17.35
N GLY A 28 -9.07 -1.03 -16.04
CA GLY A 28 -9.74 -2.12 -15.32
C GLY A 28 -9.15 -3.52 -15.36
N ARG A 29 -8.09 -3.81 -16.11
CA ARG A 29 -7.54 -5.19 -16.19
C ARG A 29 -6.19 -5.33 -15.53
N GLU A 30 -5.29 -4.37 -15.67
CA GLU A 30 -3.90 -4.59 -15.27
C GLU A 30 -3.72 -4.55 -13.75
N ALA A 31 -4.25 -3.53 -13.08
CA ALA A 31 -4.24 -3.44 -11.62
C ALA A 31 -5.04 -4.59 -10.96
N GLU A 32 -6.18 -4.97 -11.52
CA GLU A 32 -6.97 -6.13 -11.06
C GLU A 32 -6.20 -7.45 -11.25
N MET A 33 -5.53 -7.65 -12.39
CA MET A 33 -4.67 -8.83 -12.63
C MET A 33 -3.45 -8.85 -11.69
N ARG A 34 -2.85 -7.69 -11.39
CA ARG A 34 -1.72 -7.58 -10.46
C ARG A 34 -2.15 -7.93 -9.04
N LEU A 35 -3.30 -7.42 -8.58
CA LEU A 35 -3.87 -7.76 -7.29
C LEU A 35 -4.25 -9.25 -7.19
N GLU A 36 -4.88 -9.82 -8.22
CA GLU A 36 -5.17 -11.25 -8.27
C GLU A 36 -3.90 -12.10 -8.21
N ARG A 37 -2.85 -11.71 -8.94
CA ARG A 37 -1.55 -12.38 -8.94
C ARG A 37 -0.88 -12.29 -7.58
N PHE A 38 -0.91 -11.12 -6.95
CA PHE A 38 -0.40 -10.89 -5.60
C PHE A 38 -1.06 -11.83 -4.58
N MET A 39 -2.39 -11.92 -4.61
CA MET A 39 -3.14 -12.79 -3.70
C MET A 39 -2.85 -14.28 -3.94
N LYS A 40 -2.60 -14.69 -5.20
CA LYS A 40 -2.23 -16.07 -5.55
C LYS A 40 -0.81 -16.45 -5.12
N GLN A 41 0.10 -15.49 -4.95
CA GLN A 41 1.53 -15.74 -4.66
C GLN A 41 1.88 -15.79 -3.16
N ARG A 42 0.90 -16.01 -2.26
CA ARG A 42 1.09 -15.93 -0.80
C ARG A 42 1.66 -14.56 -0.39
N ALA A 43 0.86 -13.52 -0.59
CA ALA A 43 1.15 -12.19 -0.10
C ALA A 43 1.64 -12.20 1.36
N PRO A 44 2.64 -11.38 1.71
CA PRO A 44 3.10 -11.24 3.08
C PRO A 44 1.95 -10.78 3.97
N MET A 45 1.67 -11.52 5.04
CA MET A 45 0.65 -11.15 6.03
C MET A 45 1.29 -10.33 7.15
N PHE A 46 0.64 -9.22 7.50
CA PHE A 46 1.03 -8.47 8.68
C PHE A 46 0.60 -9.20 9.96
N THR A 47 1.56 -9.53 10.82
CA THR A 47 1.31 -10.22 12.11
C THR A 47 1.55 -9.34 13.33
N GLY A 48 1.88 -8.05 13.13
CA GLY A 48 2.39 -7.16 14.18
C GLY A 48 1.38 -6.66 15.22
N ARG A 49 0.08 -7.00 15.12
CA ARG A 49 -0.99 -6.39 15.94
C ARG A 49 -0.92 -4.85 15.87
N TYR A 50 -0.98 -4.14 17.01
CA TYR A 50 -0.88 -2.69 17.09
C TYR A 50 0.59 -2.22 17.12
N ASP A 51 1.36 -2.63 16.13
CA ASP A 51 2.75 -2.19 15.92
C ASP A 51 2.79 -1.23 14.72
N PRO A 52 2.80 0.10 14.97
CA PRO A 52 2.82 1.09 13.89
C PRO A 52 4.10 1.03 13.05
N ASP A 53 5.25 0.75 13.68
CA ASP A 53 6.54 0.71 13.00
C ASP A 53 6.65 -0.56 12.13
N GLY A 54 6.15 -1.69 12.65
CA GLY A 54 6.01 -2.93 11.89
C GLY A 54 5.02 -2.79 10.74
N ALA A 55 3.91 -2.09 10.94
CA ALA A 55 2.92 -1.85 9.89
C ALA A 55 3.48 -0.98 8.77
N HIS A 56 4.29 0.02 9.10
CA HIS A 56 4.94 0.88 8.11
C HIS A 56 5.88 0.08 7.20
N LYS A 57 6.75 -0.74 7.79
CA LYS A 57 7.66 -1.62 7.03
C LYS A 57 6.91 -2.63 6.16
N TRP A 58 5.82 -3.20 6.69
CA TRP A 58 5.00 -4.13 5.92
C TRP A 58 4.36 -3.45 4.71
N LEU A 59 3.90 -2.19 4.84
CA LEU A 59 3.37 -1.43 3.70
C LEU A 59 4.44 -1.15 2.65
N GLU A 60 5.66 -0.76 3.04
CA GLU A 60 6.78 -0.58 2.11
C GLU A 60 7.09 -1.88 1.33
N GLU A 61 7.08 -3.04 2.00
CA GLU A 61 7.27 -4.33 1.34
C GLU A 61 6.15 -4.65 0.33
N VAL A 62 4.89 -4.35 0.67
CA VAL A 62 3.74 -4.54 -0.23
C VAL A 62 3.86 -3.64 -1.45
N GLU A 63 4.20 -2.36 -1.26
CA GLU A 63 4.38 -1.39 -2.36
C GLU A 63 5.49 -1.83 -3.32
N ASN A 64 6.66 -2.23 -2.80
CA ASN A 64 7.77 -2.73 -3.62
C ASN A 64 7.39 -3.94 -4.47
N ILE A 65 6.57 -4.85 -3.94
CA ILE A 65 6.10 -6.03 -4.67
C ILE A 65 5.14 -5.63 -5.80
N PHE A 66 4.24 -4.67 -5.56
CA PHE A 66 3.34 -4.15 -6.58
C PHE A 66 4.10 -3.43 -7.70
N GLU A 67 5.11 -2.62 -7.36
CA GLU A 67 5.98 -1.96 -8.35
C GLU A 67 6.76 -2.97 -9.19
N ALA A 68 7.30 -4.03 -8.58
CA ALA A 68 8.03 -5.07 -9.29
C ALA A 68 7.13 -5.94 -10.21
N MET A 69 5.81 -5.84 -10.09
CA MET A 69 4.84 -6.50 -10.97
C MET A 69 4.41 -5.65 -12.17
N ALA A 70 4.85 -4.39 -12.25
CA ALA A 70 4.68 -3.52 -13.43
C ALA A 70 5.61 -3.96 -14.58
#